data_AF-A0A3A8KAD2-F1
#
_entry.id   AF-A0A3A8KAD2-F1
#
_cell.length_a   1.000
_cell.length_b   1.000
_cell.length_c   1.000
_cell.angle_alpha   90.00
_cell.angle_beta   90.00
_cell.angle_gamma   90.00
#
_symmetry.space_group_name_H-M   'P 1'
#
loop_
_entity.id
_entity.type
_entity.pdbx_description
1 polymer ?
#
loop_
_entity_poly.entity_id
_entity_poly.type
_entity_poly.pdbx_seq_one_letter_code
_entity_poly.pdbx_strand_id
1 'polypeptide(L)'
;MNTRRMVIGGALLALLTLGVVWVGLGQAAPSEASPDTVPLRFRFPEGQHWTYQLDYQAQSRVRLSGQGAAASSLAGQIHLAGDLVLRGHGARGATQRVGLRLERLQTHSLKVLGHELLPDAASVEAVFGGREALLELSGEGTLQAVSFREEDPALFKNTVQSLVGELQVVLRDGASWSEQETTARGIARTEYEKLGEDAEAVRLLKRRAEYVELRGMGQGGTVRLASRFEADVAREGVLERLAGTETVERLGADGTPSASSEVRVSLKRGASGRFVVEAPVDASALQRLAPGVLVVDPKVRAQMLAQQVDGLTAEQLFSLLEAHADGGIMPDHNHFLLQATGLLEQQPELCARLVDFFERPSLQPKGRALVLDLLAGAGTPRAQEALVRALSTKAAREDSRYGLLLSRLSLVAAPTVDTVRFAERTYAQTQGTAHIAGAYALGATAGALYRQEQTPEAQAAVGRLASDLRAASSPEEQAHLLLGLGNAGVADQVPLIASHATAQSPEVRRASAKALRKIPTPEATQVLLTLASDGAVPVQSSALESLGRRPLDEGMLMDLRDLTLSGGVKAENYHALVSLVAPYVDREPAVRELLEYLLTRDVPDRQVLMRIRGLLKS
;
A
#
# COMPACT_ATOMS: atom_id res chain seq x y z
N MET A 1 25.28 -58.93 4.56
CA MET A 1 26.34 -59.33 5.51
C MET A 1 26.76 -58.07 6.25
N ASN A 2 26.23 -57.90 7.46
CA ASN A 2 26.93 -58.21 8.72
C ASN A 2 27.74 -57.00 9.17
N THR A 3 27.13 -56.11 9.97
CA THR A 3 27.08 -56.11 11.45
C THR A 3 28.30 -55.37 12.04
N ARG A 4 28.08 -54.20 12.67
CA ARG A 4 28.04 -53.98 14.15
C ARG A 4 29.39 -54.36 14.81
N ARG A 5 30.04 -53.55 15.66
CA ARG A 5 29.58 -52.70 16.78
C ARG A 5 30.83 -52.13 17.50
N MET A 6 30.61 -51.14 18.38
CA MET A 6 31.36 -50.71 19.61
C MET A 6 31.88 -49.26 19.55
N VAL A 7 31.66 -48.35 20.53
CA VAL A 7 30.98 -48.36 21.84
C VAL A 7 30.44 -46.93 22.13
N ILE A 8 29.20 -46.85 22.65
CA ILE A 8 28.63 -45.75 23.43
C ILE A 8 28.72 -46.16 24.91
N GLY A 9 29.04 -45.22 25.80
CA GLY A 9 28.85 -45.36 27.25
C GLY A 9 28.07 -44.18 27.81
N GLY A 10 26.96 -44.48 28.51
CA GLY A 10 26.30 -43.55 29.44
C GLY A 10 24.78 -43.46 29.30
N ALA A 11 24.05 -44.48 29.78
CA ALA A 11 22.59 -44.44 29.93
C ALA A 11 22.13 -45.10 31.25
N LEU A 12 21.19 -44.41 31.92
CA LEU A 12 19.95 -44.91 32.56
C LEU A 12 19.95 -45.91 33.74
N LEU A 13 19.14 -45.54 34.74
CA LEU A 13 18.42 -46.37 35.73
C LEU A 13 17.00 -45.77 35.81
N ALA A 14 15.85 -46.42 35.98
CA ALA A 14 15.34 -47.77 35.74
C ALA A 14 13.78 -47.68 35.81
N LEU A 15 13.10 -48.66 35.21
CA LEU A 15 11.64 -48.79 35.03
C LEU A 15 10.85 -49.18 36.31
N LEU A 16 9.65 -48.58 36.43
CA LEU A 16 8.32 -49.12 36.79
C LEU A 16 8.18 -50.41 37.62
N THR A 17 7.43 -50.33 38.74
CA THR A 17 6.23 -51.17 39.03
C THR A 17 5.36 -50.61 40.18
N LEU A 18 4.03 -50.57 39.92
CA LEU A 18 2.86 -50.81 40.82
C LEU A 18 2.58 -49.95 42.07
N GLY A 19 1.46 -49.17 41.99
CA GLY A 19 0.28 -49.38 42.84
C GLY A 19 0.09 -48.60 44.17
N VAL A 20 -1.02 -47.86 44.23
CA VAL A 20 -1.85 -47.48 45.41
C VAL A 20 -1.58 -46.12 46.11
N VAL A 21 -2.51 -45.19 45.82
CA VAL A 21 -3.24 -44.25 46.71
C VAL A 21 -2.51 -43.63 47.90
N TRP A 22 -2.28 -42.31 47.84
CA TRP A 22 -2.71 -41.41 48.92
C TRP A 22 -2.96 -39.98 48.44
N VAL A 23 -4.11 -39.46 48.84
CA VAL A 23 -4.64 -38.11 48.61
C VAL A 23 -3.93 -37.15 49.57
N GLY A 24 -3.39 -36.05 49.03
CA GLY A 24 -2.84 -34.94 49.79
C GLY A 24 -3.07 -33.63 49.06
N LEU A 25 -4.19 -32.98 49.39
CA LEU A 25 -4.59 -31.64 48.94
C LEU A 25 -3.50 -30.62 49.25
N GLY A 26 -2.76 -30.19 48.23
CA GLY A 26 -2.05 -28.91 48.21
C GLY A 26 -2.94 -27.88 47.52
N GLN A 27 -3.62 -27.03 48.30
CA GLN A 27 -4.31 -25.86 47.78
C GLN A 27 -3.27 -24.95 47.10
N ALA A 28 -3.35 -24.82 45.78
CA ALA A 28 -2.69 -23.75 45.07
C ALA A 28 -3.26 -22.43 45.59
N ALA A 29 -2.40 -21.55 46.08
CA ALA A 29 -2.76 -20.18 46.40
C ALA A 29 -3.42 -19.54 45.17
N PRO A 30 -4.50 -18.78 45.33
CA PRO A 30 -5.10 -18.05 44.22
C PRO A 30 -4.04 -17.13 43.63
N SER A 31 -3.73 -17.34 42.36
CA SER A 31 -2.98 -16.38 41.55
C SER A 31 -3.70 -15.06 41.68
N GLU A 32 -3.10 -14.09 42.39
CA GLU A 32 -3.58 -12.71 42.41
C GLU A 32 -3.68 -12.27 40.95
N ALA A 33 -4.92 -12.12 40.47
CA ALA A 33 -5.18 -11.55 39.18
C ALA A 33 -4.51 -10.18 39.17
N SER A 34 -3.49 -10.03 38.33
CA SER A 34 -2.86 -8.72 38.13
C SER A 34 -3.97 -7.73 37.81
N PRO A 35 -4.02 -6.57 38.49
CA PRO A 35 -5.09 -5.60 38.30
C PRO A 35 -5.22 -5.31 36.81
N ASP A 36 -6.44 -5.39 36.28
CA ASP A 36 -6.79 -5.08 34.89
C ASP A 36 -6.19 -3.72 34.52
N THR A 37 -5.02 -3.74 33.88
CA THR A 37 -4.33 -2.53 33.47
C THR A 37 -5.07 -2.02 32.26
N VAL A 38 -5.81 -0.93 32.45
CA VAL A 38 -6.51 -0.26 31.35
C VAL A 38 -5.47 0.05 30.26
N PRO A 39 -5.66 -0.42 29.01
CA PRO A 39 -4.66 -0.26 27.97
C PRO A 39 -4.39 1.23 27.72
N LEU A 40 -3.11 1.59 27.65
CA LEU A 40 -2.67 2.96 27.40
C LEU A 40 -3.10 3.36 25.98
N ARG A 41 -3.76 4.51 25.87
CA ARG A 41 -4.29 5.03 24.61
C ARG A 41 -4.02 6.52 24.52
N PHE A 42 -3.80 7.02 23.32
CA PHE A 42 -3.73 8.46 23.09
C PHE A 42 -5.09 9.12 23.33
N ARG A 43 -5.07 10.31 23.94
CA ARG A 43 -6.25 11.09 24.29
C ARG A 43 -5.99 12.56 24.03
N PHE A 44 -6.73 13.11 23.07
CA PHE A 44 -6.75 14.54 22.78
C PHE A 44 -8.15 15.13 23.06
N PRO A 45 -8.49 15.41 24.34
CA PRO A 45 -9.78 16.00 24.69
C PRO A 45 -10.11 17.25 23.88
N GLU A 46 -11.38 17.38 23.52
CA GLU A 46 -11.90 18.55 22.82
C GLU A 46 -11.63 19.84 23.61
N GLY A 47 -11.15 20.88 22.92
CA GLY A 47 -10.87 22.18 23.53
C GLY A 47 -9.58 22.24 24.36
N GLN A 48 -8.74 21.19 24.32
CA GLN A 48 -7.39 21.21 24.90
C GLN A 48 -6.32 21.31 23.83
N HIS A 49 -5.21 21.99 24.14
CA HIS A 49 -4.04 22.03 23.27
C HIS A 49 -2.76 21.73 24.03
N TRP A 50 -1.77 21.23 23.29
CA TRP A 50 -0.42 20.94 23.75
C TRP A 50 0.57 21.59 22.80
N THR A 51 1.51 22.34 23.34
CA THR A 51 2.60 22.95 22.60
C THR A 51 3.84 22.07 22.75
N TYR A 52 4.58 21.90 21.67
CA TYR A 52 5.79 21.10 21.61
C TYR A 52 6.92 21.91 21.00
N GLN A 53 8.08 21.87 21.61
CA GLN A 53 9.31 22.36 21.00
C GLN A 53 9.77 21.34 19.96
N LEU A 54 9.76 21.75 18.69
CA LEU A 54 10.12 20.94 17.53
C LEU A 54 11.49 21.37 17.02
N ASP A 55 12.35 20.39 16.70
CA ASP A 55 13.49 20.52 15.80
C ASP A 55 13.42 19.36 14.80
N TYR A 56 13.15 19.70 13.54
CA TYR A 56 12.99 18.76 12.45
C TYR A 56 13.96 19.07 11.33
N GLN A 57 14.81 18.10 10.99
CA GLN A 57 15.75 18.20 9.90
C GLN A 57 15.56 17.00 8.99
N ALA A 58 15.50 17.23 7.68
CA ALA A 58 15.59 16.16 6.72
C ALA A 58 16.40 16.59 5.50
N GLN A 59 17.13 15.64 4.93
CA GLN A 59 17.87 15.83 3.69
C GLN A 59 17.67 14.63 2.79
N SER A 60 17.55 14.88 1.49
CA SER A 60 17.42 13.84 0.47
C SER A 60 18.27 14.18 -0.74
N ARG A 61 18.81 13.14 -1.37
CA ARG A 61 19.57 13.23 -2.61
C ARG A 61 19.24 12.03 -3.48
N VAL A 62 18.95 12.26 -4.75
CA VAL A 62 18.68 11.22 -5.75
C VAL A 62 19.54 11.50 -6.96
N ARG A 63 20.35 10.53 -7.39
CA ARG A 63 21.07 10.58 -8.66
C ARG A 63 20.13 10.07 -9.75
N LEU A 64 19.92 10.89 -10.77
CA LEU A 64 19.14 10.48 -11.94
C LEU A 64 20.06 9.73 -12.91
N SER A 65 19.60 8.58 -13.37
CA SER A 65 20.26 7.82 -14.44
C SER A 65 20.03 8.51 -15.78
N GLY A 66 20.99 9.34 -16.20
CA GLY A 66 21.02 9.95 -17.54
C GLY A 66 22.10 9.33 -18.43
N GLN A 67 21.82 9.14 -19.72
CA GLN A 67 22.76 8.61 -20.72
C GLN A 67 23.86 9.61 -21.16
N GLY A 68 24.26 10.56 -20.30
CA GLY A 68 25.23 11.61 -20.63
C GLY A 68 26.24 11.90 -19.52
N ALA A 69 27.35 12.55 -19.88
CA ALA A 69 28.53 12.77 -19.02
C ALA A 69 28.33 13.67 -17.77
N ALA A 70 27.11 14.16 -17.50
CA ALA A 70 26.78 14.87 -16.28
C ALA A 70 25.56 14.22 -15.62
N ALA A 71 25.80 13.36 -14.63
CA ALA A 71 24.73 12.82 -13.80
C ALA A 71 24.07 13.97 -13.02
N SER A 72 22.82 14.30 -13.38
CA SER A 72 22.03 15.27 -12.63
C SER A 72 21.57 14.66 -11.30
N SER A 73 21.74 15.38 -10.20
CA SER A 73 21.20 14.98 -8.90
C SER A 73 20.08 15.92 -8.46
N LEU A 74 18.97 15.34 -8.00
CA LEU A 74 17.94 16.08 -7.27
C LEU A 74 18.32 16.07 -5.79
N ALA A 75 18.31 17.22 -5.14
CA ALA A 75 18.57 17.33 -3.70
C ALA A 75 17.51 18.20 -3.03
N GLY A 76 17.10 17.79 -1.83
CA GLY A 76 16.19 18.52 -0.97
C GLY A 76 16.73 18.57 0.46
N GLN A 77 16.55 19.70 1.14
CA GLN A 77 16.89 19.86 2.55
C GLN A 77 15.81 20.68 3.25
N ILE A 78 15.41 20.26 4.44
CA ILE A 78 14.48 20.99 5.31
C ILE A 78 15.08 21.07 6.71
N HIS A 79 14.91 22.22 7.35
CA HIS A 79 15.18 22.44 8.77
C HIS A 79 14.10 23.37 9.33
N LEU A 80 13.28 22.85 10.22
CA LEU A 80 12.24 23.61 10.93
C LEU A 80 12.47 23.46 12.44
N ALA A 81 12.65 24.57 13.14
CA ALA A 81 12.66 24.59 14.59
C ALA A 81 11.70 25.67 15.11
N GLY A 82 10.83 25.30 16.05
CA GLY A 82 9.75 26.16 16.53
C GLY A 82 8.75 25.42 17.41
N ASP A 83 7.53 25.91 17.45
CA ASP A 83 6.45 25.26 18.18
C ASP A 83 5.55 24.46 17.25
N LEU A 84 5.33 23.21 17.61
CA LEU A 84 4.24 22.41 17.08
C LEU A 84 3.10 22.41 18.09
N VAL A 85 1.91 22.81 17.66
CA VAL A 85 0.73 22.84 18.53
C VAL A 85 -0.24 21.77 18.07
N LEU A 86 -0.58 20.85 18.98
CA LEU A 86 -1.64 19.87 18.81
C LEU A 86 -2.90 20.35 19.53
N ARG A 87 -4.06 20.30 18.87
CA ARG A 87 -5.36 20.73 19.40
C ARG A 87 -6.38 19.60 19.32
N GLY A 88 -7.04 19.25 20.42
CA GLY A 88 -8.10 18.25 20.41
C GLY A 88 -9.41 18.83 19.88
N HIS A 89 -9.95 18.22 18.82
CA HIS A 89 -11.28 18.54 18.25
C HIS A 89 -12.32 17.45 18.56
N GLY A 90 -12.04 16.59 19.55
CA GLY A 90 -12.95 15.53 19.97
C GLY A 90 -12.84 14.25 19.14
N ALA A 91 -13.71 13.29 19.46
CA ALA A 91 -13.75 11.97 18.83
C ALA A 91 -14.92 11.82 17.86
N ARG A 92 -14.69 11.12 16.75
CA ARG A 92 -15.70 10.68 15.79
C ARG A 92 -15.66 9.15 15.71
N GLY A 93 -16.54 8.49 16.46
CA GLY A 93 -16.52 7.03 16.61
C GLY A 93 -15.23 6.56 17.28
N ALA A 94 -14.49 5.66 16.62
CA ALA A 94 -13.21 5.13 17.11
C ALA A 94 -12.00 6.03 16.80
N THR A 95 -12.22 7.15 16.10
CA THR A 95 -11.16 8.07 15.66
C THR A 95 -11.19 9.36 16.47
N GLN A 96 -10.03 9.95 16.74
CA GLN A 96 -9.87 11.27 17.33
C GLN A 96 -9.44 12.25 16.25
N ARG A 97 -9.97 13.48 16.32
CA ARG A 97 -9.56 14.58 15.45
C ARG A 97 -8.61 15.50 16.20
N VAL A 98 -7.42 15.70 15.63
CA VAL A 98 -6.38 16.52 16.23
C VAL A 98 -5.90 17.57 15.23
N GLY A 99 -6.03 18.84 15.56
CA GLY A 99 -5.46 19.94 14.78
C GLY A 99 -3.97 20.02 14.99
N LEU A 100 -3.19 20.16 13.92
CA LEU A 100 -1.75 20.38 13.94
C LEU A 100 -1.44 21.74 13.33
N ARG A 101 -0.71 22.57 14.09
CA ARG A 101 -0.20 23.87 13.67
C ARG A 101 1.31 23.94 13.88
N LEU A 102 1.98 24.68 13.00
CA LEU A 102 3.38 25.07 13.16
C LEU A 102 3.40 26.57 13.45
N GLU A 103 3.90 26.93 14.63
CA GLU A 103 3.90 28.29 15.15
C GLU A 103 5.31 28.71 15.57
N ARG A 104 5.56 30.02 15.58
CA ARG A 104 6.80 30.62 16.10
C ARG A 104 8.08 29.93 15.59
N LEU A 105 8.16 29.60 14.29
CA LEU A 105 9.31 28.93 13.69
C LEU A 105 10.56 29.84 13.73
N GLN A 106 11.44 29.61 14.70
CA GLN A 106 12.65 30.41 14.90
C GLN A 106 13.75 30.03 13.90
N THR A 107 13.80 28.76 13.49
CA THR A 107 14.66 28.31 12.39
C THR A 107 13.78 27.73 11.28
N HIS A 108 14.02 28.19 10.06
CA HIS A 108 13.35 27.69 8.87
C HIS A 108 14.31 27.74 7.70
N SER A 109 14.46 26.61 7.01
CA SER A 109 15.08 26.52 5.70
C SER A 109 14.46 25.34 4.99
N LEU A 110 14.12 25.54 3.72
CA LEU A 110 13.66 24.51 2.82
C LEU A 110 14.28 24.76 1.45
N LYS A 111 15.26 23.94 1.10
CA LYS A 111 15.93 23.98 -0.18
C LYS A 111 15.47 22.83 -1.05
N VAL A 112 15.05 23.12 -2.26
CA VAL A 112 14.72 22.12 -3.28
C VAL A 112 15.46 22.49 -4.55
N LEU A 113 16.31 21.57 -5.05
CA LEU A 113 17.16 21.82 -6.22
C LEU A 113 18.04 23.07 -6.07
N GLY A 114 18.50 23.34 -4.85
CA GLY A 114 19.32 24.50 -4.54
C GLY A 114 18.55 25.82 -4.34
N HIS A 115 17.24 25.84 -4.59
CA HIS A 115 16.39 27.02 -4.38
C HIS A 115 15.78 27.01 -2.97
N GLU A 116 15.98 28.09 -2.23
CA GLU A 116 15.36 28.34 -0.92
C GLU A 116 13.89 28.74 -1.11
N LEU A 117 12.97 27.96 -0.54
CA LEU A 117 11.52 28.17 -0.65
C LEU A 117 10.94 28.97 0.52
N LEU A 118 11.69 29.09 1.62
CA LEU A 118 11.33 29.88 2.80
C LEU A 118 12.48 30.85 3.13
N PRO A 119 12.76 31.84 2.27
CA PRO A 119 13.92 32.72 2.43
C PRO A 119 13.81 33.69 3.61
N ASP A 120 12.60 33.97 4.09
CA ASP A 120 12.34 34.95 5.14
C ASP A 120 11.08 34.64 5.97
N ALA A 121 10.91 35.40 7.05
CA ALA A 121 9.77 35.27 7.96
C ALA A 121 8.41 35.56 7.30
N ALA A 122 8.37 36.43 6.28
CA ALA A 122 7.15 36.72 5.55
C ALA A 122 6.69 35.51 4.73
N SER A 123 7.63 34.79 4.11
CA SER A 123 7.38 33.54 3.40
C SER A 123 6.90 32.44 4.35
N VAL A 124 7.47 32.37 5.55
CA VAL A 124 7.00 31.46 6.61
C VAL A 124 5.57 31.79 7.02
N GLU A 125 5.26 33.04 7.31
CA GLU A 125 3.90 33.47 7.67
C GLU A 125 2.91 33.19 6.52
N ALA A 126 3.31 33.46 5.28
CA ALA A 126 2.50 33.19 4.10
C ALA A 126 2.20 31.70 3.91
N VAL A 127 3.10 30.80 4.33
CA VAL A 127 2.94 29.34 4.17
C VAL A 127 2.29 28.68 5.39
N PHE A 128 2.67 29.05 6.61
CA PHE A 128 2.28 28.37 7.86
C PHE A 128 1.35 29.20 8.74
N GLY A 129 1.37 30.54 8.61
CA GLY A 129 0.64 31.47 9.47
C GLY A 129 -0.86 31.16 9.51
N GLY A 130 -1.38 30.96 10.72
CA GLY A 130 -2.81 30.71 10.99
C GLY A 130 -3.38 29.39 10.47
N ARG A 131 -2.58 28.53 9.83
CA ARG A 131 -3.06 27.30 9.20
C ARG A 131 -3.01 26.12 10.13
N GLU A 132 -3.98 25.23 9.94
CA GLU A 132 -4.17 24.04 10.75
C GLU A 132 -4.53 22.86 9.85
N ALA A 133 -3.83 21.75 10.02
CA ALA A 133 -4.18 20.48 9.40
C ALA A 133 -4.94 19.62 10.41
N LEU A 134 -6.01 18.96 9.98
CA LEU A 134 -6.77 18.05 10.85
C LEU A 134 -6.32 16.61 10.64
N LEU A 135 -5.78 16.01 11.69
CA LEU A 135 -5.34 14.62 11.73
C LEU A 135 -6.50 13.74 12.20
N GLU A 136 -6.74 12.61 11.52
CA GLU A 136 -7.63 11.55 11.99
C GLU A 136 -6.78 10.40 12.56
N LEU A 137 -6.77 10.26 13.88
CA LEU A 137 -5.94 9.30 14.63
C LEU A 137 -6.80 8.22 15.29
N SER A 138 -6.35 6.97 15.29
CA SER A 138 -6.92 5.96 16.18
C SER A 138 -6.57 6.24 17.64
N GLY A 139 -7.30 5.64 18.59
CA GLY A 139 -6.93 5.71 20.01
C GLY A 139 -5.55 5.11 20.33
N GLU A 140 -4.96 4.35 19.42
CA GLU A 140 -3.62 3.77 19.54
C GLU A 140 -2.55 4.65 18.89
N GLY A 141 -2.93 5.70 18.16
CA GLY A 141 -2.01 6.63 17.51
C GLY A 141 -1.75 6.35 16.03
N THR A 142 -2.47 5.41 15.41
CA THR A 142 -2.40 5.18 13.96
C THR A 142 -3.02 6.34 13.20
N LEU A 143 -2.27 6.96 12.29
CA LEU A 143 -2.77 8.01 11.40
C LEU A 143 -3.55 7.41 10.24
N GLN A 144 -4.82 7.84 10.10
CA GLN A 144 -5.73 7.35 9.07
C GLN A 144 -5.85 8.33 7.90
N ALA A 145 -5.87 9.63 8.18
CA ALA A 145 -5.96 10.68 7.17
C ALA A 145 -5.45 12.01 7.72
N VAL A 146 -5.12 12.91 6.78
CA VAL A 146 -4.78 14.31 7.04
C VAL A 146 -5.66 15.17 6.16
N SER A 147 -6.41 16.10 6.75
CA SER A 147 -7.30 17.00 6.03
C SER A 147 -6.78 18.43 6.06
N PHE A 148 -6.87 19.10 4.91
CA PHE A 148 -6.40 20.47 4.70
C PHE A 148 -7.51 21.30 4.08
N ARG A 149 -7.44 22.63 4.17
CA ARG A 149 -8.28 23.48 3.33
C ARG A 149 -7.82 23.38 1.89
N GLU A 150 -8.74 23.54 0.93
CA GLU A 150 -8.39 23.42 -0.48
C GLU A 150 -7.35 24.49 -0.89
N GLU A 151 -7.53 25.72 -0.39
CA GLU A 151 -6.67 26.89 -0.63
C GLU A 151 -5.33 26.86 0.10
N ASP A 152 -5.11 25.90 1.00
CA ASP A 152 -3.86 25.81 1.74
C ASP A 152 -2.66 25.57 0.77
N PRO A 153 -1.52 26.26 0.97
CA PRO A 153 -0.35 26.10 0.12
C PRO A 153 0.12 24.64 0.07
N ALA A 154 0.44 24.14 -1.13
CA ALA A 154 0.96 22.78 -1.30
C ALA A 154 2.20 22.51 -0.43
N LEU A 155 3.02 23.54 -0.21
CA LEU A 155 4.17 23.44 0.65
C LEU A 155 3.80 23.12 2.11
N PHE A 156 2.80 23.80 2.68
CA PHE A 156 2.28 23.50 4.01
C PHE A 156 1.78 22.05 4.09
N LYS A 157 0.95 21.65 3.11
CA LYS A 157 0.40 20.30 3.03
C LYS A 157 1.49 19.23 3.04
N ASN A 158 2.53 19.41 2.22
CA ASN A 158 3.66 18.47 2.11
C ASN A 158 4.55 18.44 3.35
N THR A 159 4.80 19.59 3.98
CA THR A 159 5.54 19.67 5.24
C THR A 159 4.81 18.92 6.34
N VAL A 160 3.51 19.15 6.51
CA VAL A 160 2.70 18.43 7.50
C VAL A 160 2.68 16.94 7.21
N GLN A 161 2.41 16.52 5.96
CA GLN A 161 2.40 15.11 5.56
C GLN A 161 3.72 14.39 5.86
N SER A 162 4.85 15.08 5.64
CA SER A 162 6.17 14.55 5.96
C SER A 162 6.36 14.44 7.47
N LEU A 163 6.02 15.50 8.21
CA LEU A 163 6.22 15.58 9.64
C LEU A 163 5.38 14.54 10.41
N VAL A 164 4.09 14.42 10.11
CA VAL A 164 3.20 13.50 10.84
C VAL A 164 3.62 12.04 10.70
N GLY A 165 4.18 11.66 9.54
CA GLY A 165 4.74 10.31 9.34
C GLY A 165 5.98 10.03 10.21
N GLU A 166 6.74 11.06 10.60
CA GLU A 166 7.85 10.91 11.56
C GLU A 166 7.35 10.90 13.00
N LEU A 167 6.36 11.74 13.31
CA LEU A 167 5.84 11.91 14.67
C LEU A 167 4.91 10.77 15.13
N GLN A 168 4.44 9.93 14.20
CA GLN A 168 3.54 8.82 14.54
C GLN A 168 4.17 7.85 15.56
N VAL A 169 3.43 7.57 16.63
CA VAL A 169 3.74 6.54 17.62
C VAL A 169 2.49 5.68 17.76
N VAL A 170 2.62 4.36 17.61
CA VAL A 170 1.50 3.41 17.75
C VAL A 170 1.67 2.60 19.02
N LEU A 171 0.67 2.65 19.90
CA LEU A 171 0.64 1.92 21.17
C LEU A 171 -0.04 0.55 20.99
N ARG A 172 0.60 -0.49 21.53
CA ARG A 172 0.00 -1.81 21.70
C ARG A 172 0.32 -2.36 23.09
N ASP A 173 -0.45 -3.35 23.50
CA ASP A 173 -0.13 -4.15 24.67
C ASP A 173 1.04 -5.09 24.36
N GLY A 174 1.84 -5.41 25.38
CA GLY A 174 3.04 -6.25 25.26
C GLY A 174 4.36 -5.49 25.41
N ALA A 175 5.45 -6.27 25.41
CA ALA A 175 6.81 -5.73 25.53
C ALA A 175 7.38 -5.25 24.18
N SER A 176 6.97 -5.88 23.08
CA SER A 176 7.34 -5.47 21.72
C SER A 176 6.23 -5.81 20.73
N TRP A 177 6.15 -5.05 19.64
CA TRP A 177 5.18 -5.25 18.57
C TRP A 177 5.69 -4.68 17.24
N SER A 178 5.01 -5.01 16.14
CA SER A 178 5.31 -4.50 14.80
C SER A 178 4.06 -3.91 14.16
N GLU A 179 4.24 -2.83 13.41
CA GLU A 179 3.16 -2.10 12.71
C GLU A 179 3.58 -1.69 11.30
N GLN A 180 2.61 -1.43 10.43
CA GLN A 180 2.87 -0.78 9.14
C GLN A 180 2.53 0.71 9.25
N GLU A 181 3.53 1.55 9.01
CA GLU A 181 3.39 3.00 9.04
C GLU A 181 3.57 3.58 7.65
N THR A 182 2.71 4.54 7.29
CA THR A 182 2.89 5.30 6.07
C THR A 182 3.62 6.60 6.38
N THR A 183 4.69 6.88 5.63
CA THR A 183 5.52 8.07 5.73
C THR A 183 5.61 8.76 4.37
N ALA A 184 6.22 9.94 4.30
CA ALA A 184 6.52 10.57 3.01
C ALA A 184 7.47 9.75 2.13
N ARG A 185 8.17 8.76 2.71
CA ARG A 185 9.08 7.85 1.98
C ARG A 185 8.39 6.54 1.57
N GLY A 186 7.13 6.31 1.92
CA GLY A 186 6.37 5.12 1.54
C GLY A 186 5.83 4.37 2.76
N ILE A 187 5.77 3.03 2.70
CA ILE A 187 5.21 2.20 3.77
C ILE A 187 6.33 1.42 4.43
N ALA A 188 6.52 1.62 5.73
CA ALA A 188 7.54 0.97 6.53
C ALA A 188 6.94 -0.02 7.52
N ARG A 189 7.59 -1.19 7.66
CA ARG A 189 7.37 -2.07 8.81
C ARG A 189 8.19 -1.52 9.97
N THR A 190 7.51 -1.12 11.03
CA THR A 190 8.09 -0.46 12.20
C THR A 190 7.95 -1.37 13.42
N GLU A 191 9.06 -1.58 14.10
CA GLU A 191 9.15 -2.32 15.34
C GLU A 191 9.16 -1.37 16.52
N TYR A 192 8.42 -1.75 17.55
CA TYR A 192 8.34 -1.05 18.82
C TYR A 192 8.77 -1.97 19.94
N GLU A 193 9.49 -1.41 20.91
CA GLU A 193 9.92 -2.08 22.12
C GLU A 193 9.69 -1.16 23.32
N LYS A 194 9.04 -1.67 24.36
CA LYS A 194 8.86 -0.97 25.64
C LYS A 194 10.17 -1.07 26.43
N LEU A 195 10.90 0.04 26.52
CA LEU A 195 12.15 0.13 27.27
C LEU A 195 11.92 0.21 28.78
N GLY A 196 10.76 0.70 29.20
CA GLY A 196 10.40 0.86 30.59
C GLY A 196 9.02 1.48 30.75
N GLU A 197 8.45 1.28 31.93
CA GLU A 197 7.16 1.84 32.31
C GLU A 197 7.22 2.16 33.79
N ASP A 198 6.85 3.39 34.15
CA ASP A 198 6.74 3.85 35.53
C ASP A 198 5.34 4.41 35.80
N ALA A 199 5.14 5.05 36.95
CA ALA A 199 3.84 5.60 37.32
C ALA A 199 3.38 6.74 36.38
N GLU A 200 4.30 7.42 35.70
CA GLU A 200 4.04 8.65 34.94
C GLU A 200 4.00 8.41 33.43
N ALA A 201 4.88 7.54 32.92
CA ALA A 201 5.07 7.37 31.49
C ALA A 201 5.49 5.96 31.07
N VAL A 202 5.28 5.69 29.78
CA VAL A 202 5.82 4.54 29.07
C VAL A 202 6.90 5.01 28.11
N ARG A 203 8.10 4.43 28.22
CA ARG A 203 9.22 4.68 27.33
C ARG A 203 9.27 3.62 26.24
N LEU A 204 9.31 4.08 25.00
CA LEU A 204 9.29 3.26 23.80
C LEU A 204 10.54 3.52 22.96
N LEU A 205 11.03 2.45 22.36
CA LEU A 205 11.97 2.48 21.26
C LEU A 205 11.20 2.11 19.99
N LYS A 206 11.28 2.98 18.98
CA LYS A 206 10.71 2.80 17.65
C LYS A 206 11.84 2.64 16.64
N ARG A 207 11.77 1.62 15.78
CA ARG A 207 12.73 1.39 14.69
C ARG A 207 11.98 0.98 13.43
N ARG A 208 12.23 1.67 12.31
CA ARG A 208 11.77 1.16 11.01
C ARG A 208 12.72 0.03 10.60
N ALA A 209 12.19 -1.18 10.48
CA ALA A 209 12.96 -2.38 10.16
C ALA A 209 13.17 -2.52 8.65
N GLU A 210 12.15 -2.20 7.86
CA GLU A 210 12.23 -2.16 6.40
C GLU A 210 11.16 -1.24 5.78
N TYR A 211 11.38 -0.82 4.54
CA TYR A 211 10.35 -0.19 3.71
C TYR A 211 9.75 -1.23 2.76
N VAL A 212 8.50 -1.61 3.03
CA VAL A 212 7.70 -2.51 2.18
C VAL A 212 7.41 -1.83 0.84
N GLU A 213 7.18 -0.52 0.88
CA GLU A 213 7.08 0.34 -0.29
C GLU A 213 7.99 1.55 -0.08
N LEU A 214 8.92 1.81 -1.01
CA LEU A 214 9.79 2.99 -0.96
C LEU A 214 9.47 3.92 -2.13
N ARG A 215 9.13 5.17 -1.82
CA ARG A 215 8.77 6.24 -2.74
C ARG A 215 9.90 7.27 -2.84
N GLY A 216 9.98 7.95 -3.98
CA GLY A 216 10.89 9.08 -4.16
C GLY A 216 12.39 8.75 -4.19
N MET A 217 12.78 7.47 -4.19
CA MET A 217 14.19 7.04 -4.18
C MET A 217 14.57 6.19 -5.41
N GLY A 218 13.80 6.25 -6.49
CA GLY A 218 14.00 5.38 -7.66
C GLY A 218 13.65 3.91 -7.41
N GLN A 219 13.77 3.09 -8.46
CA GLN A 219 13.49 1.65 -8.42
C GLN A 219 14.77 0.81 -8.52
N GLY A 220 14.72 -0.42 -8.01
CA GLY A 220 15.82 -1.40 -8.08
C GLY A 220 16.94 -1.19 -7.03
N GLY A 221 17.86 -2.16 -6.93
CA GLY A 221 18.99 -2.09 -5.98
C GLY A 221 18.62 -2.37 -4.52
N THR A 222 19.66 -2.56 -3.70
CA THR A 222 19.54 -2.88 -2.27
C THR A 222 19.24 -1.62 -1.46
N VAL A 223 18.38 -1.74 -0.45
CA VAL A 223 18.09 -0.65 0.49
C VAL A 223 18.84 -0.90 1.79
N ARG A 224 19.60 0.09 2.24
CA ARG A 224 20.22 0.14 3.57
C ARG A 224 19.41 1.08 4.44
N LEU A 225 19.00 0.60 5.62
CA LEU A 225 18.17 1.34 6.55
C LEU A 225 18.82 1.33 7.94
N ALA A 226 18.94 2.50 8.55
CA ALA A 226 19.28 2.67 9.95
C ALA A 226 18.23 3.60 10.57
N SER A 227 17.48 3.13 11.56
CA SER A 227 16.35 3.87 12.13
C SER A 227 16.31 3.67 13.63
N ARG A 228 16.23 4.77 14.39
CA ARG A 228 16.10 4.74 15.85
C ARG A 228 15.41 6.01 16.35
N PHE A 229 14.28 5.82 17.02
CA PHE A 229 13.54 6.86 17.71
C PHE A 229 13.19 6.41 19.13
N GLU A 230 13.28 7.31 20.08
CA GLU A 230 12.85 7.09 21.46
C GLU A 230 11.67 8.01 21.75
N ALA A 231 10.59 7.44 22.26
CA ALA A 231 9.37 8.16 22.61
C ALA A 231 9.05 7.94 24.09
N ASP A 232 8.62 9.00 24.76
CA ASP A 232 8.04 8.92 26.11
C ASP A 232 6.57 9.33 25.99
N VAL A 233 5.65 8.47 26.43
CA VAL A 233 4.20 8.71 26.38
C VAL A 233 3.65 8.74 27.79
N ALA A 234 3.08 9.87 28.20
CA ALA A 234 2.48 10.02 29.53
C ALA A 234 1.24 9.14 29.67
N ARG A 235 0.95 8.67 30.90
CA ARG A 235 -0.22 7.83 31.19
C ARG A 235 -1.56 8.50 30.92
N GLU A 236 -1.59 9.83 30.86
CA GLU A 236 -2.78 10.58 30.44
C GLU A 236 -3.09 10.45 28.94
N GLY A 237 -2.19 9.83 28.16
CA GLY A 237 -2.40 9.55 26.75
C GLY A 237 -1.87 10.63 25.82
N VAL A 238 -0.77 11.28 26.17
CA VAL A 238 -0.13 12.30 25.32
C VAL A 238 1.36 12.04 25.19
N LEU A 239 1.93 12.43 24.05
CA LEU A 239 3.36 12.34 23.82
C LEU A 239 4.09 13.38 24.69
N GLU A 240 5.11 12.97 25.43
CA GLU A 240 5.98 13.86 26.22
C GLU A 240 7.23 14.23 25.43
N ARG A 241 7.83 13.24 24.79
CA ARG A 241 9.07 13.39 24.03
C ARG A 241 9.09 12.42 22.87
N LEU A 242 9.67 12.86 21.75
CA LEU A 242 10.11 12.00 20.67
C LEU A 242 11.47 12.51 20.17
N ALA A 243 12.48 11.66 20.10
CA ALA A 243 13.75 12.04 19.51
C ALA A 243 14.36 10.88 18.74
N GLY A 244 14.91 11.14 17.57
CA GLY A 244 15.53 10.08 16.79
C GLY A 244 16.08 10.51 15.45
N THR A 245 16.66 9.53 14.79
CA THR A 245 17.25 9.67 13.46
C THR A 245 16.91 8.47 12.60
N GLU A 246 16.80 8.73 11.31
CA GLU A 246 16.70 7.70 10.29
C GLU A 246 17.61 8.03 9.12
N THR A 247 18.25 7.02 8.55
CA THR A 247 18.99 7.07 7.31
C THR A 247 18.50 5.94 6.40
N VAL A 248 18.07 6.30 5.21
CA VAL A 248 17.68 5.37 4.14
C VAL A 248 18.58 5.61 2.96
N GLU A 249 19.21 4.56 2.45
CA GLU A 249 20.01 4.63 1.24
C GLU A 249 19.58 3.53 0.28
N ARG A 250 19.47 3.89 -1.00
CA ARG A 250 19.37 2.92 -2.08
C ARG A 250 20.73 2.83 -2.76
N LEU A 251 21.25 1.62 -2.84
CA LEU A 251 22.54 1.33 -3.46
C LEU A 251 22.34 0.89 -4.91
N GLY A 252 23.19 1.41 -5.80
CA GLY A 252 23.32 0.92 -7.17
C GLY A 252 24.01 -0.45 -7.23
N ALA A 253 24.16 -0.98 -8.45
CA ALA A 253 24.84 -2.26 -8.67
C ALA A 253 26.33 -2.23 -8.26
N ASP A 254 26.94 -1.04 -8.23
CA ASP A 254 28.32 -0.80 -7.80
C ASP A 254 28.44 -0.59 -6.27
N GLY A 255 27.34 -0.71 -5.52
CA GLY A 255 27.29 -0.46 -4.08
C GLY A 255 27.31 1.01 -3.69
N THR A 256 27.36 1.95 -4.64
CA THR A 256 27.31 3.39 -4.31
C THR A 256 25.87 3.84 -4.10
N PRO A 257 25.60 4.79 -3.18
CA PRO A 257 24.25 5.33 -3.01
C PRO A 257 23.77 6.02 -4.30
N SER A 258 22.73 5.45 -4.92
CA SER A 258 21.97 6.07 -6.00
C SER A 258 20.93 7.04 -5.46
N ALA A 259 20.44 6.80 -4.24
CA ALA A 259 19.63 7.75 -3.49
C ALA A 259 19.93 7.64 -1.98
N SER A 260 19.81 8.75 -1.26
CA SER A 260 19.97 8.79 0.20
C SER A 260 18.96 9.76 0.81
N SER A 261 18.43 9.43 1.98
CA SER A 261 17.59 10.28 2.80
C SER A 261 18.02 10.17 4.25
N GLU A 262 18.15 11.30 4.94
CA GLU A 262 18.37 11.35 6.39
C GLU A 262 17.30 12.22 7.02
N VAL A 263 16.79 11.79 8.17
CA VAL A 263 15.84 12.51 9.00
C VAL A 263 16.36 12.56 10.42
N ARG A 264 16.22 13.71 11.07
CA ARG A 264 16.39 13.90 12.51
C ARG A 264 15.16 14.63 13.03
N VAL A 265 14.61 14.14 14.14
CA VAL A 265 13.48 14.78 14.81
C VAL A 265 13.77 14.87 16.30
N SER A 266 13.40 15.99 16.89
CA SER A 266 13.27 16.18 18.32
C SER A 266 11.96 16.91 18.59
N LEU A 267 11.17 16.34 19.49
CA LEU A 267 9.92 16.89 19.96
C LEU A 267 9.93 16.79 21.48
N LYS A 268 9.64 17.90 22.16
CA LYS A 268 9.52 17.93 23.63
C LYS A 268 8.29 18.72 24.03
N ARG A 269 7.45 18.13 24.88
CA ARG A 269 6.25 18.78 25.41
C ARG A 269 6.64 20.06 26.16
N GLY A 270 5.92 21.13 25.84
CA GLY A 270 5.93 22.41 26.52
C GLY A 270 4.63 22.63 27.28
N ALA A 271 4.04 23.82 27.13
CA ALA A 271 2.80 24.16 27.81
C ALA A 271 1.59 23.44 27.21
N SER A 272 0.62 23.10 28.06
CA SER A 272 -0.73 22.72 27.65
C SER A 272 -1.76 23.72 28.17
N GLY A 273 -2.88 23.85 27.47
CA GLY A 273 -3.91 24.82 27.81
C GLY A 273 -5.26 24.48 27.21
N ARG A 274 -6.21 25.39 27.40
CA ARG A 274 -7.53 25.32 26.76
C ARG A 274 -7.59 26.25 25.56
N PHE A 275 -8.36 25.87 24.56
CA PHE A 275 -8.72 26.73 23.43
C PHE A 275 -10.21 26.60 23.15
N VAL A 276 -10.77 27.60 22.48
CA VAL A 276 -12.16 27.54 22.01
C VAL A 276 -12.14 26.82 20.67
N VAL A 277 -12.86 25.71 20.59
CA VAL A 277 -13.09 25.02 19.32
C VAL A 277 -13.98 25.93 18.48
N GLU A 278 -13.43 26.47 17.40
CA GLU A 278 -14.23 27.19 16.40
C GLU A 278 -15.28 26.23 15.82
N ALA A 279 -16.39 26.78 15.31
CA ALA A 279 -17.44 25.97 14.71
C ALA A 279 -16.83 24.96 13.72
N PRO A 280 -17.27 23.69 13.74
CA PRO A 280 -16.64 22.64 12.96
C PRO A 280 -16.57 23.07 11.50
N VAL A 281 -15.35 23.12 10.96
CA VAL A 281 -15.13 23.41 9.55
C VAL A 281 -15.94 22.39 8.75
N ASP A 282 -16.74 22.88 7.79
CA ASP A 282 -17.54 22.02 6.93
C ASP A 282 -16.62 20.98 6.31
N ALA A 283 -16.90 19.70 6.57
CA ALA A 283 -16.07 18.59 6.11
C ALA A 283 -15.99 18.55 4.58
N SER A 284 -16.98 19.12 3.87
CA SER A 284 -16.97 19.23 2.41
C SER A 284 -15.97 20.27 1.88
N ALA A 285 -15.53 21.22 2.72
CA ALA A 285 -14.52 22.23 2.38
C ALA A 285 -13.08 21.75 2.62
N LEU A 286 -12.90 20.53 3.14
CA LEU A 286 -11.60 19.98 3.45
C LEU A 286 -11.17 18.93 2.42
N GLN A 287 -9.98 19.12 1.87
CA GLN A 287 -9.28 18.11 1.10
C GLN A 287 -8.71 17.06 2.06
N ARG A 288 -9.34 15.88 2.11
CA ARG A 288 -8.87 14.73 2.88
C ARG A 288 -7.83 13.95 2.06
N LEU A 289 -6.62 13.81 2.61
CA LEU A 289 -5.51 13.09 1.99
C LEU A 289 -5.13 11.87 2.85
N ALA A 290 -4.78 10.77 2.18
CA ALA A 290 -4.14 9.67 2.87
C ALA A 290 -2.74 10.09 3.38
N PRO A 291 -2.23 9.47 4.46
CA PRO A 291 -0.89 9.78 4.98
C PRO A 291 0.20 9.61 3.92
N GLY A 292 1.19 10.50 3.93
CA GLY A 292 2.34 10.43 3.01
C GLY A 292 2.03 10.77 1.55
N VAL A 293 0.80 11.17 1.22
CA VAL A 293 0.46 11.68 -0.11
C VAL A 293 1.00 13.11 -0.27
N LEU A 294 1.85 13.30 -1.27
CA LEU A 294 2.38 14.62 -1.61
C LEU A 294 1.40 15.36 -2.53
N VAL A 295 1.15 16.62 -2.21
CA VAL A 295 0.39 17.57 -3.02
C VAL A 295 1.36 18.29 -3.94
N VAL A 296 1.18 18.15 -5.24
CA VAL A 296 1.96 18.91 -6.22
C VAL A 296 1.31 20.28 -6.40
N ASP A 297 2.11 21.35 -6.31
CA ASP A 297 1.64 22.70 -6.60
C ASP A 297 1.07 22.75 -8.03
N PRO A 298 -0.13 23.35 -8.25
CA PRO A 298 -0.75 23.40 -9.57
C PRO A 298 0.15 23.99 -10.67
N LYS A 299 0.99 24.99 -10.34
CA LYS A 299 1.93 25.59 -11.31
C LYS A 299 3.07 24.64 -11.63
N VAL A 300 3.61 23.95 -10.62
CA VAL A 300 4.65 22.94 -10.83
C VAL A 300 4.10 21.78 -11.66
N ARG A 301 2.88 21.32 -11.35
CA ARG A 301 2.18 20.31 -12.15
C ARG A 301 1.99 20.78 -13.58
N ALA A 302 1.53 22.01 -13.80
CA ALA A 302 1.37 22.57 -15.14
C ALA A 302 2.71 22.62 -15.91
N GLN A 303 3.81 22.99 -15.27
CA GLN A 303 5.15 22.95 -15.87
C GLN A 303 5.61 21.53 -16.19
N MET A 304 5.41 20.57 -15.28
CA MET A 304 5.73 19.16 -15.51
C MET A 304 4.92 18.60 -16.67
N LEU A 305 3.62 18.90 -16.73
CA LEU A 305 2.78 18.53 -17.87
C LEU A 305 3.29 19.19 -19.15
N ALA A 306 3.72 20.45 -19.12
CA ALA A 306 4.21 21.14 -20.32
C ALA A 306 5.47 20.48 -20.87
N GLN A 307 6.35 20.02 -19.99
CA GLN A 307 7.50 19.20 -20.35
C GLN A 307 7.08 17.81 -20.85
N GLN A 308 6.09 17.18 -20.20
CA GLN A 308 5.57 15.86 -20.59
C GLN A 308 4.91 15.86 -21.97
N VAL A 309 4.17 16.92 -22.30
CA VAL A 309 3.53 17.13 -23.60
C VAL A 309 4.58 17.29 -24.71
N ASP A 310 5.75 17.86 -24.37
CA ASP A 310 6.89 18.05 -25.27
C ASP A 310 6.47 18.60 -26.64
N GLY A 311 5.66 19.65 -26.62
CA GLY A 311 5.18 20.36 -27.82
C GLY A 311 4.07 19.68 -28.62
N LEU A 312 3.54 18.52 -28.20
CA LEU A 312 2.40 17.89 -28.86
C LEU A 312 1.17 18.81 -28.81
N THR A 313 0.69 19.22 -29.98
CA THR A 313 -0.53 20.05 -30.13
C THR A 313 -1.78 19.19 -30.32
N ALA A 314 -2.96 19.79 -30.13
CA ALA A 314 -4.24 19.10 -30.38
C ALA A 314 -4.35 18.65 -31.85
N GLU A 315 -3.97 19.50 -32.80
CA GLU A 315 -4.01 19.22 -34.23
C GLU A 315 -3.10 18.03 -34.58
N GLN A 316 -1.90 17.99 -34.00
CA GLN A 316 -0.98 16.86 -34.18
C GLN A 316 -1.52 15.58 -33.55
N LEU A 317 -2.09 15.64 -32.34
CA LEU A 317 -2.71 14.48 -31.69
C LEU A 317 -3.77 13.86 -32.61
N PHE A 318 -4.72 14.66 -33.11
CA PHE A 318 -5.78 14.13 -33.98
C PHE A 318 -5.28 13.68 -35.35
N SER A 319 -4.29 14.37 -35.93
CA SER A 319 -3.66 13.93 -37.19
C SER A 319 -2.97 12.57 -37.04
N LEU A 320 -2.27 12.35 -35.91
CA LEU A 320 -1.65 11.07 -35.59
C LEU A 320 -2.69 9.97 -35.38
N LEU A 321 -3.78 10.26 -34.68
CA LEU A 321 -4.87 9.31 -34.49
C LEU A 321 -5.53 8.94 -35.83
N GLU A 322 -5.77 9.92 -36.72
CA GLU A 322 -6.30 9.67 -38.06
C GLU A 322 -5.38 8.79 -38.90
N ALA A 323 -4.06 8.96 -38.77
CA ALA A 323 -3.08 8.18 -39.53
C ALA A 323 -2.82 6.77 -38.97
N HIS A 324 -2.93 6.56 -37.66
CA HIS A 324 -2.38 5.36 -37.01
C HIS A 324 -3.31 4.62 -36.05
N ALA A 325 -4.43 5.21 -35.60
CA ALA A 325 -5.23 4.64 -34.51
C ALA A 325 -5.79 3.25 -34.85
N ASP A 326 -6.11 2.96 -36.11
CA ASP A 326 -6.65 1.66 -36.53
C ASP A 326 -5.70 0.47 -36.27
N GLY A 327 -4.39 0.73 -36.17
CA GLY A 327 -3.41 -0.25 -35.74
C GLY A 327 -3.47 -0.58 -34.25
N GLY A 328 -4.02 0.33 -33.43
CA GLY A 328 -4.03 0.29 -31.96
C GLY A 328 -2.66 0.54 -31.32
N ILE A 329 -1.62 0.78 -32.11
CA ILE A 329 -0.25 1.00 -31.66
C ILE A 329 0.28 2.21 -32.43
N MET A 330 0.91 3.12 -31.70
CA MET A 330 1.46 4.36 -32.24
C MET A 330 2.97 4.22 -32.43
N PRO A 331 3.58 4.99 -33.35
CA PRO A 331 5.04 5.16 -33.36
C PRO A 331 5.50 5.67 -31.98
N ASP A 332 6.54 5.04 -31.43
CA ASP A 332 7.00 5.28 -30.05
C ASP A 332 5.86 5.30 -29.04
N HIS A 333 5.07 4.22 -29.04
CA HIS A 333 3.76 4.15 -28.38
C HIS A 333 3.76 4.65 -26.93
N ASN A 334 4.77 4.28 -26.14
CA ASN A 334 4.84 4.67 -24.73
C ASN A 334 5.08 6.18 -24.58
N HIS A 335 5.97 6.75 -25.40
CA HIS A 335 6.21 8.19 -25.41
C HIS A 335 4.95 8.94 -25.88
N PHE A 336 4.30 8.47 -26.95
CA PHE A 336 3.05 9.05 -27.43
C PHE A 336 1.95 9.03 -26.35
N LEU A 337 1.73 7.90 -25.68
CA LEU A 337 0.72 7.80 -24.63
C LEU A 337 1.00 8.80 -23.50
N LEU A 338 2.27 8.93 -23.10
CA LEU A 338 2.70 9.90 -22.10
C LEU A 338 2.39 11.35 -22.55
N GLN A 339 2.78 11.75 -23.75
CA GLN A 339 2.50 13.08 -24.28
C GLN A 339 1.00 13.36 -24.41
N ALA A 340 0.24 12.42 -25.00
CA ALA A 340 -1.18 12.57 -25.27
C ALA A 340 -2.00 12.67 -23.97
N THR A 341 -1.73 11.82 -22.98
CA THR A 341 -2.40 11.90 -21.67
C THR A 341 -2.09 13.20 -20.94
N GLY A 342 -0.84 13.68 -21.00
CA GLY A 342 -0.47 14.99 -20.47
C GLY A 342 -1.21 16.15 -21.17
N LEU A 343 -1.40 16.06 -22.49
CA LEU A 343 -2.14 17.06 -23.26
C LEU A 343 -3.63 17.08 -22.89
N LEU A 344 -4.24 15.92 -22.70
CA LEU A 344 -5.64 15.81 -22.26
C LEU A 344 -5.86 16.36 -20.84
N GLU A 345 -4.85 16.25 -19.97
CA GLU A 345 -4.88 16.85 -18.64
C GLU A 345 -4.78 18.39 -18.71
N GLN A 346 -3.96 18.93 -19.61
CA GLN A 346 -3.84 20.38 -19.82
C GLN A 346 -5.04 21.00 -20.52
N GLN A 347 -5.66 20.28 -21.46
CA GLN A 347 -6.77 20.74 -22.30
C GLN A 347 -7.95 19.77 -22.18
N PRO A 348 -8.70 19.81 -21.06
CA PRO A 348 -9.76 18.84 -20.78
C PRO A 348 -10.86 18.78 -21.84
N GLU A 349 -11.08 19.86 -22.60
CA GLU A 349 -12.03 19.95 -23.71
C GLU A 349 -11.71 18.96 -24.85
N LEU A 350 -10.45 18.56 -25.01
CA LEU A 350 -10.06 17.56 -26.01
C LEU A 350 -10.65 16.18 -25.70
N CYS A 351 -10.98 15.89 -24.44
CA CYS A 351 -11.64 14.64 -24.06
C CYS A 351 -12.98 14.47 -24.77
N ALA A 352 -13.76 15.56 -24.94
CA ALA A 352 -15.02 15.50 -25.69
C ALA A 352 -14.79 15.22 -27.18
N ARG A 353 -13.77 15.86 -27.78
CA ARG A 353 -13.37 15.61 -29.18
C ARG A 353 -12.91 14.17 -29.41
N LEU A 354 -12.30 13.53 -28.42
CA LEU A 354 -11.96 12.10 -28.48
C LEU A 354 -13.20 11.20 -28.51
N VAL A 355 -14.30 11.58 -27.83
CA VAL A 355 -15.58 10.86 -27.96
C VAL A 355 -16.13 10.99 -29.38
N ASP A 356 -16.11 12.19 -29.96
CA ASP A 356 -16.56 12.40 -31.34
C ASP A 356 -15.70 11.59 -32.33
N PHE A 357 -14.39 11.49 -32.09
CA PHE A 357 -13.49 10.65 -32.87
C PHE A 357 -13.81 9.16 -32.71
N PHE A 358 -14.10 8.70 -31.47
CA PHE A 358 -14.48 7.32 -31.15
C PHE A 358 -15.73 6.85 -31.90
N GLU A 359 -16.72 7.74 -32.04
CA GLU A 359 -18.01 7.46 -32.69
C GLU A 359 -17.93 7.39 -34.22
N ARG A 360 -16.80 7.79 -34.83
CA ARG A 360 -16.65 7.74 -36.29
C ARG A 360 -16.87 6.31 -36.80
N PRO A 361 -17.74 6.11 -37.80
CA PRO A 361 -17.99 4.78 -38.37
C PRO A 361 -16.74 4.13 -38.99
N SER A 362 -15.80 4.95 -39.48
CA SER A 362 -14.55 4.49 -40.08
C SER A 362 -13.54 3.95 -39.06
N LEU A 363 -13.64 4.35 -37.79
CA LEU A 363 -12.67 3.98 -36.76
C LEU A 363 -12.78 2.50 -36.42
N GLN A 364 -11.66 1.79 -36.48
CA GLN A 364 -11.63 0.35 -36.25
C GLN A 364 -11.62 -0.02 -34.76
N PRO A 365 -11.91 -1.30 -34.44
CA PRO A 365 -11.80 -1.90 -33.12
C PRO A 365 -10.72 -1.39 -32.17
N LYS A 366 -9.51 -1.47 -32.70
CA LYS A 366 -8.27 -1.17 -31.99
C LYS A 366 -8.08 0.33 -31.78
N GLY A 367 -8.54 1.16 -32.72
CA GLY A 367 -8.54 2.62 -32.57
C GLY A 367 -9.50 3.07 -31.47
N ARG A 368 -10.68 2.45 -31.39
CA ARG A 368 -11.60 2.66 -30.26
C ARG A 368 -10.96 2.30 -28.92
N ALA A 369 -10.28 1.15 -28.84
CA ALA A 369 -9.55 0.75 -27.64
C ALA A 369 -8.46 1.77 -27.27
N LEU A 370 -7.65 2.24 -28.23
CA LEU A 370 -6.62 3.25 -28.02
C LEU A 370 -7.19 4.56 -27.45
N VAL A 371 -8.33 5.03 -27.97
CA VAL A 371 -9.01 6.23 -27.44
C VAL A 371 -9.41 6.04 -25.98
N LEU A 372 -9.97 4.88 -25.62
CA LEU A 372 -10.31 4.57 -24.24
C LEU A 372 -9.07 4.46 -23.35
N ASP A 373 -7.97 3.92 -23.86
CA ASP A 373 -6.69 3.84 -23.15
C ASP A 373 -6.13 5.25 -22.87
N LEU A 374 -6.26 6.20 -23.82
CA LEU A 374 -5.91 7.60 -23.61
C LEU A 374 -6.77 8.28 -22.54
N LEU A 375 -8.09 8.09 -22.58
CA LEU A 375 -9.01 8.68 -21.60
C LEU A 375 -8.82 8.09 -20.20
N ALA A 376 -8.63 6.76 -20.11
CA ALA A 376 -8.36 6.09 -18.84
C ALA A 376 -6.99 6.46 -18.26
N GLY A 377 -5.97 6.59 -19.12
CA GLY A 377 -4.62 7.01 -18.73
C GLY A 377 -4.55 8.46 -18.25
N ALA A 378 -5.29 9.37 -18.90
CA ALA A 378 -5.40 10.75 -18.43
C ALA A 378 -6.10 10.84 -17.07
N GLY A 379 -7.15 10.02 -16.85
CA GLY A 379 -7.72 9.77 -15.53
C GLY A 379 -8.34 10.96 -14.81
N THR A 380 -8.36 12.17 -15.39
CA THR A 380 -9.03 13.35 -14.82
C THR A 380 -10.54 13.16 -14.77
N PRO A 381 -11.29 13.89 -13.92
CA PRO A 381 -12.75 13.79 -13.90
C PRO A 381 -13.41 13.99 -15.28
N ARG A 382 -12.91 14.94 -16.08
CA ARG A 382 -13.39 15.17 -17.46
C ARG A 382 -13.01 14.04 -18.42
N ALA A 383 -11.82 13.47 -18.30
CA ALA A 383 -11.43 12.32 -19.10
C ALA A 383 -12.26 11.07 -18.76
N GLN A 384 -12.58 10.88 -17.48
CA GLN A 384 -13.47 9.81 -17.02
C GLN A 384 -14.93 10.01 -17.46
N GLU A 385 -15.45 11.23 -17.42
CA GLU A 385 -16.76 11.58 -17.98
C GLU A 385 -16.81 11.23 -19.47
N ALA A 386 -15.78 11.61 -20.23
CA ALA A 386 -15.66 11.26 -21.64
C ALA A 386 -15.52 9.75 -21.87
N LEU A 387 -14.78 9.03 -21.02
CA LEU A 387 -14.65 7.58 -21.05
C LEU A 387 -16.01 6.89 -20.86
N VAL A 388 -16.76 7.30 -19.85
CA VAL A 388 -18.12 6.81 -19.56
C VAL A 388 -19.06 7.14 -20.71
N ARG A 389 -18.97 8.35 -21.28
CA ARG A 389 -19.77 8.76 -22.44
C ARG A 389 -19.45 7.88 -23.66
N ALA A 390 -18.18 7.69 -24.00
CA ALA A 390 -17.74 6.85 -25.11
C ALA A 390 -18.24 5.41 -24.99
N LEU A 391 -18.13 4.80 -23.79
CA LEU A 391 -18.66 3.46 -23.51
C LEU A 391 -20.19 3.38 -23.56
N SER A 392 -20.89 4.51 -23.38
CA SER A 392 -22.35 4.58 -23.46
C SER A 392 -22.88 4.73 -24.89
N THR A 393 -22.01 5.02 -25.86
CA THR A 393 -22.41 5.24 -27.27
C THR A 393 -22.91 3.95 -27.93
N LYS A 394 -23.71 4.12 -29.00
CA LYS A 394 -24.14 3.00 -29.85
C LYS A 394 -22.94 2.28 -30.47
N ALA A 395 -21.93 3.03 -30.91
CA ALA A 395 -20.70 2.50 -31.50
C ALA A 395 -19.94 1.56 -30.55
N ALA A 396 -19.92 1.85 -29.25
CA ALA A 396 -19.35 0.93 -28.26
C ALA A 396 -20.25 -0.29 -28.01
N ARG A 397 -21.54 -0.07 -27.75
CA ARG A 397 -22.48 -1.13 -27.32
C ARG A 397 -22.77 -2.18 -28.39
N GLU A 398 -22.74 -1.78 -29.65
CA GLU A 398 -22.93 -2.71 -30.78
C GLU A 398 -21.61 -3.38 -31.23
N ASP A 399 -20.46 -2.97 -30.68
CA ASP A 399 -19.19 -3.64 -30.94
C ASP A 399 -19.21 -5.04 -30.31
N SER A 400 -18.91 -6.08 -31.11
CA SER A 400 -18.83 -7.45 -30.63
C SER A 400 -17.77 -7.65 -29.53
N ARG A 401 -16.85 -6.68 -29.37
CA ARG A 401 -15.83 -6.64 -28.33
C ARG A 401 -16.16 -5.66 -27.21
N TYR A 402 -17.42 -5.29 -27.01
CA TYR A 402 -17.82 -4.35 -25.96
C TYR A 402 -17.23 -4.70 -24.58
N GLY A 403 -17.16 -5.99 -24.21
CA GLY A 403 -16.50 -6.43 -22.97
C GLY A 403 -15.02 -6.01 -22.87
N LEU A 404 -14.26 -6.06 -23.97
CA LEU A 404 -12.87 -5.59 -23.99
C LEU A 404 -12.79 -4.07 -23.84
N LEU A 405 -13.71 -3.32 -24.46
CA LEU A 405 -13.79 -1.87 -24.29
C LEU A 405 -14.13 -1.51 -22.83
N LEU A 406 -15.14 -2.17 -22.25
CA LEU A 406 -15.57 -1.97 -20.88
C LEU A 406 -14.44 -2.23 -19.87
N SER A 407 -13.59 -3.23 -20.12
CA SER A 407 -12.48 -3.56 -19.23
C SER A 407 -11.48 -2.42 -19.01
N ARG A 408 -11.44 -1.40 -19.89
CA ARG A 408 -10.56 -0.22 -19.74
C ARG A 408 -10.90 0.64 -18.54
N LEU A 409 -12.12 0.56 -18.01
CA LEU A 409 -12.46 1.17 -16.72
C LEU A 409 -11.53 0.70 -15.60
N SER A 410 -10.99 -0.53 -15.70
CA SER A 410 -10.05 -1.08 -14.71
C SER A 410 -8.67 -0.41 -14.73
N LEU A 411 -8.37 0.38 -15.75
CA LEU A 411 -7.11 1.13 -15.90
C LEU A 411 -7.17 2.51 -15.22
N VAL A 412 -8.36 2.97 -14.83
CA VAL A 412 -8.53 4.26 -14.14
C VAL A 412 -7.97 4.15 -12.73
N ALA A 413 -6.89 4.87 -12.46
CA ALA A 413 -6.21 4.82 -11.16
C ALA A 413 -7.05 5.43 -10.02
N ALA A 414 -7.73 6.55 -10.29
CA ALA A 414 -8.52 7.30 -9.33
C ALA A 414 -9.98 7.50 -9.81
N PRO A 415 -10.81 6.44 -9.82
CA PRO A 415 -12.16 6.53 -10.38
C PRO A 415 -13.06 7.46 -9.55
N THR A 416 -13.87 8.26 -10.24
CA THR A 416 -14.92 9.06 -9.60
C THR A 416 -16.11 8.20 -9.16
N VAL A 417 -16.97 8.76 -8.30
CA VAL A 417 -18.25 8.14 -7.92
C VAL A 417 -19.10 7.82 -9.15
N ASP A 418 -19.16 8.71 -10.14
CA ASP A 418 -19.96 8.50 -11.35
C ASP A 418 -19.39 7.40 -12.25
N THR A 419 -18.07 7.25 -12.30
CA THR A 419 -17.40 6.12 -12.95
C THR A 419 -17.81 4.78 -12.31
N VAL A 420 -17.85 4.71 -10.98
CA VAL A 420 -18.29 3.51 -10.25
C VAL A 420 -19.78 3.24 -10.48
N ARG A 421 -20.65 4.25 -10.40
CA ARG A 421 -22.08 4.13 -10.69
C ARG A 421 -22.34 3.67 -12.14
N PHE A 422 -21.53 4.12 -13.09
CA PHE A 422 -21.60 3.64 -14.47
C PHE A 422 -21.21 2.16 -14.58
N ALA A 423 -20.10 1.75 -13.95
CA ALA A 423 -19.66 0.36 -13.95
C ALA A 423 -20.72 -0.56 -13.32
N GLU A 424 -21.34 -0.13 -12.21
CA GLU A 424 -22.39 -0.88 -11.51
C GLU A 424 -23.64 -1.07 -12.37
N ARG A 425 -24.16 0.03 -12.95
CA ARG A 425 -25.32 -0.03 -13.85
C ARG A 425 -25.04 -0.90 -15.07
N THR A 426 -23.85 -0.79 -15.66
CA THR A 426 -23.46 -1.57 -16.84
C THR A 426 -23.36 -3.06 -16.51
N TYR A 427 -22.74 -3.40 -15.37
CA TYR A 427 -22.67 -4.77 -14.88
C TYR A 427 -24.08 -5.37 -14.69
N ALA A 428 -25.02 -4.63 -14.11
CA ALA A 428 -26.40 -5.09 -13.90
C ALA A 428 -27.21 -5.26 -15.22
N GLN A 429 -26.84 -4.58 -16.29
CA GLN A 429 -27.58 -4.57 -17.57
C GLN A 429 -26.99 -5.49 -18.63
N THR A 430 -25.76 -5.98 -18.43
CA THR A 430 -25.05 -6.81 -19.41
C THR A 430 -25.18 -8.30 -19.09
N GLN A 431 -24.98 -9.13 -20.11
CA GLN A 431 -25.02 -10.59 -20.04
C GLN A 431 -23.77 -11.19 -20.71
N GLY A 432 -23.49 -12.47 -20.48
CA GLY A 432 -22.39 -13.20 -21.11
C GLY A 432 -21.01 -12.58 -20.86
N THR A 433 -20.18 -12.48 -21.91
CA THR A 433 -18.80 -11.97 -21.78
C THR A 433 -18.73 -10.50 -21.33
N ALA A 434 -19.73 -9.69 -21.68
CA ALA A 434 -19.81 -8.29 -21.24
C ALA A 434 -20.12 -8.20 -19.73
N HIS A 435 -20.94 -9.11 -19.20
CA HIS A 435 -21.21 -9.20 -17.76
C HIS A 435 -19.95 -9.54 -16.96
N ILE A 436 -19.15 -10.50 -17.45
CA ILE A 436 -17.86 -10.87 -16.85
C ILE A 436 -16.91 -9.66 -16.83
N ALA A 437 -16.78 -8.96 -17.96
CA ALA A 437 -15.97 -7.74 -18.02
C ALA A 437 -16.50 -6.64 -17.10
N GLY A 438 -17.82 -6.52 -16.98
CA GLY A 438 -18.49 -5.61 -16.06
C GLY A 438 -18.17 -5.91 -14.60
N ALA A 439 -18.14 -7.19 -14.19
CA ALA A 439 -17.77 -7.60 -12.84
C ALA A 439 -16.32 -7.20 -12.51
N TYR A 440 -15.40 -7.37 -13.47
CA TYR A 440 -13.99 -7.00 -13.30
C TYR A 440 -13.80 -5.49 -13.21
N ALA A 441 -14.45 -4.73 -14.10
CA ALA A 441 -14.44 -3.29 -14.11
C ALA A 441 -15.02 -2.73 -12.82
N LEU A 442 -16.20 -3.20 -12.41
CA LEU A 442 -16.87 -2.81 -11.17
C LEU A 442 -15.98 -3.06 -9.96
N GLY A 443 -15.40 -4.27 -9.85
CA GLY A 443 -14.48 -4.61 -8.78
C GLY A 443 -13.26 -3.68 -8.74
N ALA A 444 -12.61 -3.47 -9.89
CA ALA A 444 -11.43 -2.60 -9.97
C ALA A 444 -11.75 -1.14 -9.60
N THR A 445 -12.82 -0.56 -10.16
CA THR A 445 -13.17 0.83 -9.90
C THR A 445 -13.70 1.04 -8.49
N ALA A 446 -14.56 0.14 -7.99
CA ALA A 446 -15.09 0.24 -6.63
C ALA A 446 -13.99 0.06 -5.58
N GLY A 447 -13.06 -0.89 -5.78
CA GLY A 447 -11.92 -1.06 -4.88
C GLY A 447 -10.96 0.12 -4.86
N ALA A 448 -10.70 0.73 -6.02
CA ALA A 448 -9.88 1.93 -6.10
C ALA A 448 -10.56 3.12 -5.39
N LEU A 449 -11.85 3.35 -5.60
CA LEU A 449 -12.61 4.39 -4.89
C LEU A 449 -12.71 4.11 -3.38
N TYR A 450 -12.90 2.84 -2.99
CA TYR A 450 -12.95 2.44 -1.59
C TYR A 450 -11.65 2.80 -0.85
N ARG A 451 -10.48 2.57 -1.46
CA ARG A 451 -9.19 2.93 -0.85
C ARG A 451 -8.96 4.45 -0.75
N GLN A 452 -9.61 5.23 -1.61
CA GLN A 452 -9.48 6.70 -1.59
C GLN A 452 -10.38 7.31 -0.51
N GLU A 453 -11.68 7.01 -0.55
CA GLU A 453 -12.68 7.77 0.21
C GLU A 453 -13.67 6.88 0.99
N GLN A 454 -13.61 5.55 0.84
CA GLN A 454 -14.55 4.59 1.46
C GLN A 454 -16.03 5.00 1.29
N THR A 455 -16.38 5.53 0.12
CA THR A 455 -17.72 6.07 -0.12
C THR A 455 -18.80 4.99 -0.03
N PRO A 456 -20.05 5.36 0.33
CA PRO A 456 -21.18 4.44 0.31
C PRO A 456 -21.37 3.74 -1.04
N GLU A 457 -21.11 4.43 -2.16
CA GLU A 457 -21.19 3.86 -3.51
C GLU A 457 -20.15 2.79 -3.75
N ALA A 458 -18.90 2.99 -3.32
CA ALA A 458 -17.87 1.97 -3.42
C ALA A 458 -18.22 0.73 -2.59
N GLN A 459 -18.74 0.94 -1.37
CA GLN A 459 -19.20 -0.14 -0.51
C GLN A 459 -20.40 -0.90 -1.10
N ALA A 460 -21.38 -0.18 -1.63
CA ALA A 460 -22.56 -0.77 -2.27
C ALA A 460 -22.18 -1.62 -3.49
N ALA A 461 -21.29 -1.11 -4.35
CA ALA A 461 -20.77 -1.84 -5.51
C ALA A 461 -20.05 -3.14 -5.12
N VAL A 462 -19.20 -3.12 -4.09
CA VAL A 462 -18.54 -4.33 -3.57
C VAL A 462 -19.55 -5.28 -2.93
N GLY A 463 -20.50 -4.75 -2.16
CA GLY A 463 -21.60 -5.51 -1.57
C GLY A 463 -22.48 -6.19 -2.61
N ARG A 464 -22.67 -5.55 -3.77
CA ARG A 464 -23.40 -6.13 -4.90
C ARG A 464 -22.68 -7.34 -5.48
N LEU A 465 -21.38 -7.24 -5.78
CA LEU A 465 -20.58 -8.39 -6.24
C LEU A 465 -20.60 -9.55 -5.22
N ALA A 466 -20.55 -9.23 -3.92
CA ALA A 466 -20.63 -10.22 -2.85
C ALA A 466 -22.01 -10.88 -2.77
N SER A 467 -23.09 -10.12 -2.98
CA SER A 467 -24.45 -10.67 -3.04
C SER A 467 -24.62 -11.60 -4.23
N ASP A 468 -24.16 -11.19 -5.40
CA ASP A 468 -24.26 -11.99 -6.62
C ASP A 468 -23.41 -13.27 -6.50
N LEU A 469 -22.23 -13.22 -5.87
CA LEU A 469 -21.42 -14.43 -5.61
C LEU A 469 -22.15 -15.46 -4.74
N ARG A 470 -22.92 -15.01 -3.73
CA ARG A 470 -23.73 -15.93 -2.90
C ARG A 470 -24.89 -16.54 -3.67
N ALA A 471 -25.42 -15.83 -4.66
CA ALA A 471 -26.52 -16.30 -5.50
C ALA A 471 -26.04 -17.16 -6.69
N ALA A 472 -24.77 -17.03 -7.09
CA ALA A 472 -24.20 -17.72 -8.23
C ALA A 472 -24.22 -19.25 -8.04
N SER A 473 -24.80 -19.94 -9.02
CA SER A 473 -25.02 -21.39 -8.98
C SER A 473 -24.02 -22.17 -9.83
N SER A 474 -23.37 -21.52 -10.80
CA SER A 474 -22.38 -22.16 -11.66
C SER A 474 -20.95 -21.89 -11.19
N PRO A 475 -20.03 -22.86 -11.30
CA PRO A 475 -18.62 -22.66 -10.95
C PRO A 475 -17.92 -21.55 -11.73
N GLU A 476 -18.27 -21.40 -13.02
CA GLU A 476 -17.72 -20.36 -13.90
C GLU A 476 -18.11 -18.95 -13.41
N GLU A 477 -19.40 -18.74 -13.13
CA GLU A 477 -19.91 -17.47 -12.59
C GLU A 477 -19.28 -17.14 -11.23
N GLN A 478 -19.21 -18.13 -10.33
CA GLN A 478 -18.53 -17.98 -9.03
C GLN A 478 -17.07 -17.55 -9.21
N ALA A 479 -16.34 -18.17 -10.14
CA ALA A 479 -14.95 -17.83 -10.41
C ALA A 479 -14.79 -16.39 -10.92
N HIS A 480 -15.65 -15.92 -11.81
CA HIS A 480 -15.61 -14.55 -12.30
C HIS A 480 -15.96 -13.53 -11.20
N LEU A 481 -16.97 -13.80 -10.38
CA LEU A 481 -17.36 -12.91 -9.27
C LEU A 481 -16.27 -12.85 -8.18
N LEU A 482 -15.62 -13.98 -7.87
CA LEU A 482 -14.44 -14.00 -7.00
C LEU A 482 -13.31 -13.12 -7.54
N LEU A 483 -13.03 -13.19 -8.84
CA LEU A 483 -12.01 -12.33 -9.47
C LEU A 483 -12.41 -10.84 -9.46
N GLY A 484 -13.69 -10.52 -9.59
CA GLY A 484 -14.23 -9.17 -9.39
C GLY A 484 -14.00 -8.65 -7.98
N LEU A 485 -14.38 -9.42 -6.96
CA LEU A 485 -14.10 -9.10 -5.54
C LEU A 485 -12.59 -8.98 -5.26
N GLY A 486 -11.80 -9.85 -5.87
CA GLY A 486 -10.34 -9.80 -5.79
C GLY A 486 -9.73 -8.55 -6.42
N ASN A 487 -10.33 -8.02 -7.49
CA ASN A 487 -9.93 -6.74 -8.06
C ASN A 487 -10.27 -5.57 -7.13
N ALA A 488 -11.38 -5.68 -6.37
CA ALA A 488 -11.74 -4.70 -5.35
C ALA A 488 -10.73 -4.68 -4.21
N GLY A 489 -10.33 -5.86 -3.73
CA GLY A 489 -9.28 -6.00 -2.71
C GLY A 489 -9.69 -5.42 -1.35
N VAL A 490 -10.97 -5.52 -1.00
CA VAL A 490 -11.51 -5.05 0.28
C VAL A 490 -11.36 -6.16 1.34
N ALA A 491 -10.72 -5.84 2.46
CA ALA A 491 -10.41 -6.81 3.52
C ALA A 491 -11.65 -7.49 4.11
N ASP A 492 -12.76 -6.76 4.25
CA ASP A 492 -14.03 -7.28 4.77
C ASP A 492 -14.61 -8.44 3.95
N GLN A 493 -14.13 -8.64 2.72
CA GLN A 493 -14.58 -9.72 1.84
C GLN A 493 -13.79 -11.02 2.01
N VAL A 494 -12.73 -11.04 2.84
CA VAL A 494 -11.89 -12.23 3.04
C VAL A 494 -12.68 -13.44 3.51
N PRO A 495 -13.57 -13.37 4.53
CA PRO A 495 -14.31 -14.55 4.98
C PRO A 495 -15.19 -15.15 3.88
N LEU A 496 -15.82 -14.30 3.05
CA LEU A 496 -16.61 -14.76 1.91
C LEU A 496 -15.72 -15.43 0.86
N ILE A 497 -14.63 -14.79 0.44
CA ILE A 497 -13.69 -15.33 -0.56
C ILE A 497 -13.07 -16.65 -0.07
N ALA A 498 -12.69 -16.72 1.20
CA ALA A 498 -12.09 -17.88 1.86
C ALA A 498 -13.03 -19.08 1.89
N SER A 499 -14.34 -18.86 2.05
CA SER A 499 -15.32 -19.97 2.02
C SER A 499 -15.33 -20.74 0.70
N HIS A 500 -14.89 -20.13 -0.41
CA HIS A 500 -14.76 -20.76 -1.72
C HIS A 500 -13.43 -21.50 -1.93
N ALA A 501 -12.49 -21.43 -0.97
CA ALA A 501 -11.22 -22.16 -1.02
C ALA A 501 -11.40 -23.69 -0.89
N THR A 502 -12.55 -24.16 -0.44
CA THR A 502 -12.88 -25.60 -0.32
C THR A 502 -13.92 -26.05 -1.34
N ALA A 503 -14.25 -25.22 -2.33
CA ALA A 503 -15.22 -25.55 -3.36
C ALA A 503 -14.81 -26.81 -4.14
N GLN A 504 -15.79 -27.61 -4.56
CA GLN A 504 -15.52 -28.84 -5.33
C GLN A 504 -14.81 -28.54 -6.67
N SER A 505 -15.18 -27.43 -7.32
CA SER A 505 -14.55 -27.01 -8.57
C SER A 505 -13.14 -26.44 -8.36
N PRO A 506 -12.10 -26.99 -9.01
CA PRO A 506 -10.76 -26.40 -8.99
C PRO A 506 -10.71 -24.98 -9.55
N GLU A 507 -11.60 -24.62 -10.47
CA GLU A 507 -11.67 -23.28 -11.05
C GLU A 507 -12.06 -22.23 -9.98
N VAL A 508 -13.04 -22.56 -9.14
CA VAL A 508 -13.51 -21.70 -8.05
C VAL A 508 -12.42 -21.54 -6.98
N ARG A 509 -11.75 -22.62 -6.59
CA ARG A 509 -10.62 -22.55 -5.64
C ARG A 509 -9.46 -21.73 -6.19
N ARG A 510 -9.14 -21.88 -7.47
CA ARG A 510 -8.13 -21.07 -8.17
C ARG A 510 -8.52 -19.58 -8.16
N ALA A 511 -9.78 -19.27 -8.43
CA ALA A 511 -10.28 -17.90 -8.40
C ALA A 511 -10.23 -17.31 -6.98
N SER A 512 -10.54 -18.10 -5.95
CA SER A 512 -10.38 -17.71 -4.54
C SER A 512 -8.92 -17.36 -4.22
N ALA A 513 -7.95 -18.23 -4.57
CA ALA A 513 -6.52 -17.92 -4.43
C ALA A 513 -6.14 -16.60 -5.11
N LYS A 514 -6.54 -16.43 -6.38
CA LYS A 514 -6.27 -15.19 -7.13
C LYS A 514 -6.95 -13.97 -6.54
N ALA A 515 -8.11 -14.11 -5.92
CA ALA A 515 -8.85 -13.00 -5.35
C ALA A 515 -8.16 -12.46 -4.08
N LEU A 516 -7.58 -13.35 -3.28
CA LEU A 516 -6.84 -12.99 -2.08
C LEU A 516 -5.49 -12.29 -2.35
N ARG A 517 -5.01 -12.28 -3.60
CA ARG A 517 -3.69 -11.73 -3.98
C ARG A 517 -3.44 -10.27 -3.60
N LYS A 518 -4.50 -9.45 -3.52
CA LYS A 518 -4.43 -8.02 -3.19
C LYS A 518 -4.81 -7.72 -1.73
N ILE A 519 -5.12 -8.75 -0.93
CA ILE A 519 -5.64 -8.59 0.42
C ILE A 519 -4.60 -9.13 1.43
N PRO A 520 -3.80 -8.24 2.05
CA PRO A 520 -2.70 -8.64 2.93
C PRO A 520 -3.18 -8.83 4.38
N THR A 521 -4.17 -9.70 4.61
CA THR A 521 -4.61 -10.08 5.97
C THR A 521 -4.00 -11.42 6.39
N PRO A 522 -3.77 -11.66 7.69
CA PRO A 522 -3.30 -12.97 8.18
C PRO A 522 -4.22 -14.12 7.75
N GLU A 523 -5.53 -13.93 7.81
CA GLU A 523 -6.53 -14.91 7.36
C GLU A 523 -6.38 -15.23 5.88
N ALA A 524 -6.23 -14.21 5.01
CA ALA A 524 -6.01 -14.43 3.58
C ALA A 524 -4.71 -15.20 3.32
N THR A 525 -3.63 -14.90 4.07
CA THR A 525 -2.36 -15.62 3.98
C THR A 525 -2.51 -17.08 4.38
N GLN A 526 -3.23 -17.37 5.48
CA GLN A 526 -3.47 -18.74 5.93
C GLN A 526 -4.24 -19.56 4.90
N VAL A 527 -5.28 -18.99 4.29
CA VAL A 527 -6.05 -19.63 3.22
C VAL A 527 -5.17 -19.92 2.01
N LEU A 528 -4.28 -19.00 1.64
CA LEU A 528 -3.34 -19.21 0.54
C LEU A 528 -2.32 -20.31 0.84
N LEU A 529 -1.81 -20.42 2.07
CA LEU A 529 -0.94 -21.53 2.48
C LEU A 529 -1.68 -22.87 2.39
N THR A 530 -2.95 -22.93 2.81
CA THR A 530 -3.77 -24.13 2.62
C THR A 530 -3.93 -24.47 1.12
N LEU A 531 -4.28 -23.50 0.27
CA LEU A 531 -4.43 -23.70 -1.17
C LEU A 531 -3.09 -24.01 -1.88
N ALA A 532 -1.94 -23.69 -1.29
CA ALA A 532 -0.64 -24.13 -1.80
C ALA A 532 -0.47 -25.66 -1.72
N SER A 533 -1.23 -26.35 -0.87
CA SER A 533 -1.26 -27.82 -0.81
C SER A 533 -2.34 -28.46 -1.71
N ASP A 534 -3.05 -27.67 -2.51
CA ASP A 534 -4.14 -28.17 -3.36
C ASP A 534 -3.63 -29.20 -4.39
N GLY A 535 -4.40 -30.28 -4.58
CA GLY A 535 -4.06 -31.33 -5.54
C GLY A 535 -4.10 -30.88 -7.00
N ALA A 536 -4.86 -29.82 -7.33
CA ALA A 536 -4.95 -29.28 -8.67
C ALA A 536 -3.83 -28.28 -8.95
N VAL A 537 -2.98 -28.60 -9.94
CA VAL A 537 -1.82 -27.78 -10.35
C VAL A 537 -2.18 -26.29 -10.52
N PRO A 538 -3.27 -25.89 -11.20
CA PRO A 538 -3.58 -24.47 -11.39
C PRO A 538 -3.96 -23.72 -10.11
N VAL A 539 -4.53 -24.41 -9.12
CA VAL A 539 -4.91 -23.84 -7.82
C VAL A 539 -3.65 -23.57 -7.01
N GLN A 540 -2.80 -24.60 -6.84
CA GLN A 540 -1.52 -24.48 -6.15
C GLN A 540 -0.63 -23.40 -6.78
N SER A 541 -0.55 -23.34 -8.11
CA SER A 541 0.19 -22.30 -8.84
C SER A 541 -0.27 -20.89 -8.45
N SER A 542 -1.60 -20.67 -8.50
CA SER A 542 -2.18 -19.36 -8.19
C SER A 542 -2.03 -18.97 -6.72
N ALA A 543 -2.02 -19.96 -5.82
CA ALA A 543 -1.77 -19.75 -4.40
C ALA A 543 -0.32 -19.31 -4.15
N LEU A 544 0.67 -20.02 -4.71
CA LEU A 544 2.09 -19.69 -4.61
C LEU A 544 2.40 -18.30 -5.19
N GLU A 545 1.85 -17.97 -6.37
CA GLU A 545 1.99 -16.64 -6.96
C GLU A 545 1.39 -15.53 -6.09
N SER A 546 0.28 -15.80 -5.41
CA SER A 546 -0.40 -14.84 -4.54
C SER A 546 0.31 -14.67 -3.19
N LEU A 547 0.96 -15.72 -2.69
CA LEU A 547 1.90 -15.64 -1.55
C LEU A 547 3.14 -14.81 -1.91
N GLY A 548 3.58 -14.83 -3.17
CA GLY A 548 4.76 -14.07 -3.63
C GLY A 548 4.61 -12.55 -3.59
N ARG A 549 3.42 -12.05 -3.27
CA ARG A 549 3.10 -10.61 -3.18
C ARG A 549 3.06 -10.09 -1.75
N ARG A 550 3.41 -10.92 -0.77
CA ARG A 550 3.38 -10.56 0.65
C ARG A 550 4.64 -11.06 1.34
N PRO A 551 5.09 -10.40 2.41
CA PRO A 551 6.15 -10.94 3.24
C PRO A 551 5.66 -12.25 3.88
N LEU A 552 6.53 -13.27 3.88
CA LEU A 552 6.39 -14.51 4.63
C LEU A 552 7.30 -14.45 5.86
N ASP A 553 6.77 -14.85 7.01
CA ASP A 553 7.57 -15.06 8.22
C ASP A 553 8.23 -16.45 8.24
N GLU A 554 9.08 -16.70 9.24
CA GLU A 554 9.80 -17.97 9.42
C GLU A 554 8.86 -19.18 9.46
N GLY A 555 7.74 -19.08 10.20
CA GLY A 555 6.77 -20.17 10.33
C GLY A 555 6.13 -20.53 8.99
N MET A 556 5.73 -19.53 8.21
CA MET A 556 5.16 -19.73 6.88
C MET A 556 6.17 -20.36 5.90
N LEU A 557 7.45 -20.00 6.01
CA LEU A 557 8.52 -20.59 5.19
C LEU A 557 8.81 -22.04 5.60
N MET A 558 8.73 -22.36 6.90
CA MET A 558 8.79 -23.74 7.37
C MET A 558 7.62 -24.58 6.84
N ASP A 559 6.40 -24.04 6.83
CA ASP A 559 5.23 -24.73 6.24
C ASP A 559 5.44 -25.05 4.75
N LEU A 560 5.98 -24.10 3.98
CA LEU A 560 6.29 -24.32 2.56
C LEU A 560 7.41 -25.34 2.35
N ARG A 561 8.43 -25.36 3.22
CA ARG A 561 9.46 -26.40 3.23
C ARG A 561 8.82 -27.76 3.48
N ASP A 562 8.03 -27.90 4.53
CA ASP A 562 7.44 -29.18 4.93
C ASP A 562 6.47 -29.71 3.86
N LEU A 563 5.70 -28.82 3.25
CA LEU A 563 4.87 -29.13 2.09
C LEU A 563 5.69 -29.63 0.90
N THR A 564 6.87 -29.04 0.65
CA THR A 564 7.76 -29.47 -0.43
C THR A 564 8.41 -30.81 -0.12
N LEU A 565 8.92 -30.99 1.10
CA LEU A 565 9.59 -32.22 1.56
C LEU A 565 8.64 -33.43 1.56
N SER A 566 7.36 -33.21 1.86
CA SER A 566 6.31 -34.24 1.78
C SER A 566 5.84 -34.56 0.35
N GLY A 567 6.35 -33.84 -0.66
CA GLY A 567 5.95 -34.02 -2.06
C GLY A 567 4.58 -33.40 -2.39
N GLY A 568 4.07 -32.50 -1.55
CA GLY A 568 2.82 -31.79 -1.78
C GLY A 568 2.88 -30.78 -2.93
N VAL A 569 4.07 -30.28 -3.27
CA VAL A 569 4.27 -29.36 -4.40
C VAL A 569 4.46 -30.13 -5.71
N LYS A 570 3.61 -29.84 -6.70
CA LYS A 570 3.65 -30.44 -8.03
C LYS A 570 4.84 -29.90 -8.83
N ALA A 571 5.47 -30.75 -9.64
CA ALA A 571 6.70 -30.40 -10.37
C ALA A 571 6.50 -29.21 -11.32
N GLU A 572 5.31 -29.09 -11.91
CA GLU A 572 4.89 -27.97 -12.77
C GLU A 572 4.92 -26.62 -12.05
N ASN A 573 4.84 -26.62 -10.72
CA ASN A 573 4.79 -25.42 -9.88
C ASN A 573 6.14 -25.08 -9.22
N TYR A 574 7.21 -25.83 -9.48
CA TYR A 574 8.52 -25.53 -8.90
C TYR A 574 9.04 -24.14 -9.29
N HIS A 575 8.75 -23.64 -10.49
CA HIS A 575 9.13 -22.27 -10.86
C HIS A 575 8.46 -21.21 -9.99
N ALA A 576 7.16 -21.37 -9.69
CA ALA A 576 6.42 -20.46 -8.82
C ALA A 576 6.94 -20.53 -7.38
N LEU A 577 7.18 -21.75 -6.85
CA LEU A 577 7.76 -21.95 -5.52
C LEU A 577 9.16 -21.33 -5.39
N VAL A 578 10.05 -21.59 -6.35
CA VAL A 578 11.41 -21.03 -6.34
C VAL A 578 11.36 -19.49 -6.42
N SER A 579 10.45 -18.94 -7.22
CA SER A 579 10.27 -17.48 -7.29
C SER A 579 9.77 -16.89 -5.98
N LEU A 580 8.86 -17.60 -5.29
CA LEU A 580 8.31 -17.23 -3.99
C LEU A 580 9.39 -17.17 -2.91
N VAL A 581 10.24 -18.20 -2.82
CA VAL A 581 11.21 -18.32 -1.72
C VAL A 581 12.57 -17.69 -2.01
N ALA A 582 12.88 -17.34 -3.27
CA ALA A 582 14.16 -16.74 -3.65
C ALA A 582 14.59 -15.53 -2.79
N PRO A 583 13.70 -14.58 -2.41
CA PRO A 583 14.09 -13.45 -1.55
C PRO A 583 14.50 -13.83 -0.11
N TYR A 584 14.43 -15.11 0.26
CA TYR A 584 14.64 -15.60 1.62
C TYR A 584 15.84 -16.55 1.76
N VAL A 585 16.52 -16.89 0.66
CA VAL A 585 17.57 -17.93 0.65
C VAL A 585 18.76 -17.64 1.57
N ASP A 586 19.09 -16.37 1.80
CA ASP A 586 20.26 -15.98 2.61
C ASP A 586 19.94 -15.80 4.10
N ARG A 587 18.67 -15.63 4.43
CA ARG A 587 18.20 -15.34 5.80
C ARG A 587 17.54 -16.53 6.48
N GLU A 588 16.94 -17.44 5.72
CA GLU A 588 16.05 -18.47 6.25
C GLU A 588 16.56 -19.88 5.92
N PRO A 589 17.12 -20.63 6.90
CA PRO A 589 17.64 -21.98 6.67
C PRO A 589 16.63 -22.94 6.04
N ALA A 590 15.35 -22.83 6.41
CA ALA A 590 14.27 -23.64 5.85
C ALA A 590 14.15 -23.52 4.32
N VAL A 591 14.47 -22.35 3.77
CA VAL A 591 14.44 -22.11 2.32
C VAL A 591 15.61 -22.80 1.62
N ARG A 592 16.80 -22.82 2.22
CA ARG A 592 17.94 -23.57 1.69
C ARG A 592 17.66 -25.07 1.68
N GLU A 593 17.12 -25.62 2.78
CA GLU A 593 16.72 -27.03 2.87
C GLU A 593 15.70 -27.42 1.79
N LEU A 594 14.68 -26.57 1.58
CA LEU A 594 13.69 -26.75 0.51
C LEU A 594 14.36 -26.80 -0.86
N LEU A 595 15.23 -25.85 -1.18
CA LEU A 595 15.89 -25.74 -2.48
C LEU A 595 16.87 -26.88 -2.74
N GLU A 596 17.64 -27.29 -1.72
CA GLU A 596 18.53 -28.44 -1.78
C GLU A 596 17.75 -29.74 -2.04
N TYR A 597 16.62 -29.92 -1.36
CA TYR A 597 15.74 -31.06 -1.60
C TYR A 597 15.24 -31.09 -3.05
N LEU A 598 14.83 -29.95 -3.62
CA LEU A 598 14.41 -29.88 -5.02
C LEU A 598 15.53 -30.31 -5.99
N LEU A 599 16.81 -30.07 -5.68
CA LEU A 599 17.92 -30.56 -6.50
C LEU A 599 18.07 -32.09 -6.48
N THR A 600 17.53 -32.77 -5.48
CA THR A 600 17.54 -34.24 -5.39
C THR A 600 16.36 -34.90 -6.11
N ARG A 601 15.36 -34.11 -6.51
CA ARG A 601 14.18 -34.58 -7.23
C ARG A 601 14.42 -34.58 -8.75
N ASP A 602 13.62 -35.37 -9.45
CA ASP A 602 13.59 -35.38 -10.93
C ASP A 602 12.84 -34.14 -11.42
N VAL A 603 13.50 -32.98 -11.41
CA VAL A 603 12.96 -31.70 -11.87
C VAL A 603 13.01 -31.66 -13.40
N PRO A 604 11.86 -31.64 -14.11
CA PRO A 604 11.86 -31.69 -15.58
C PRO A 604 12.49 -30.45 -16.23
N ASP A 605 12.35 -29.30 -15.58
CA ASP A 605 12.78 -28.01 -16.12
C ASP A 605 14.23 -27.67 -15.71
N ARG A 606 15.13 -27.68 -16.70
CA ARG A 606 16.54 -27.31 -16.52
C ARG A 606 16.73 -25.85 -16.09
N GLN A 607 15.84 -24.93 -16.48
CA GLN A 607 15.93 -23.53 -16.07
C GLN A 607 15.71 -23.38 -14.57
N VAL A 608 14.76 -24.13 -14.01
CA VAL A 608 14.51 -24.18 -12.56
C VAL A 608 15.74 -24.70 -11.82
N LEU A 609 16.35 -25.80 -12.29
CA LEU A 609 17.58 -26.34 -11.67
C LEU A 609 18.76 -25.33 -11.72
N MET A 610 18.95 -24.64 -12.85
CA MET A 610 19.98 -23.61 -12.97
C MET A 610 19.74 -22.46 -12.00
N ARG A 611 18.49 -22.02 -11.88
CA ARG A 611 18.09 -20.96 -10.96
C ARG A 611 18.33 -21.36 -9.50
N ILE A 612 17.93 -22.57 -9.10
CA ILE A 612 18.17 -23.09 -7.74
C ILE A 612 19.68 -23.12 -7.43
N ARG A 613 20.50 -23.64 -8.35
CA ARG A 613 21.96 -23.65 -8.20
C ARG A 613 22.56 -22.24 -8.13
N GLY A 614 21.96 -21.27 -8.81
CA GLY A 614 22.36 -19.86 -8.71
C GLY A 614 22.09 -19.30 -7.31
N LEU A 615 20.87 -19.52 -6.80
CA LEU A 615 20.43 -19.05 -5.49
C LEU A 615 21.19 -19.67 -4.31
N LEU A 616 21.63 -20.93 -4.42
CA LEU A 616 22.41 -21.59 -3.36
C LEU A 616 23.92 -21.22 -3.37
N LYS A 617 24.37 -20.49 -4.39
CA LYS A 617 25.77 -20.04 -4.52
C LYS A 617 25.98 -18.59 -4.11
N SER A 618 24.94 -17.76 -4.17
CA SER A 618 24.90 -16.46 -3.49
C SER A 618 24.95 -16.66 -1.98
#